data_AF-A0A944DEJ7-F1
#
_entry.id   AF-A0A944DEJ7-F1
#
_cell.length_a   1.000
_cell.length_b   1.000
_cell.length_c   1.000
_cell.angle_alpha   90.00
_cell.angle_beta   90.00
_cell.angle_gamma   90.00
#
_symmetry.space_group_name_H-M   'P 1'
#
loop_
_entity.id
_entity.type
_entity.pdbx_description
1 polymer ?
#
loop_
_entity_poly.entity_id
_entity_poly.type
_entity_poly.pdbx_seq_one_letter_code
_entity_poly.pdbx_strand_id
1 'polypeptide(L)'
;MESFWLCDDCLFAAAYEDYSALSLYYTADQIAQRIAALQAGLARLMPISADFDPESGWGVKTFSSLPCDGCGSPLHGQRHQFTRL
;
A
#
# COMPACT_ATOMS: atom_id res chain seq x y z
N MET A 1 3.20 6.36 18.54
CA MET A 1 2.41 5.49 17.65
C MET A 1 3.28 5.19 16.45
N GLU A 2 3.40 3.93 16.04
CA GLU A 2 4.18 3.56 14.85
C GLU A 2 3.36 3.90 13.60
N SER A 3 3.98 4.55 12.62
CA SER A 3 3.35 4.98 11.38
C SER A 3 4.02 4.31 10.18
N PHE A 4 3.21 3.98 9.17
CA PHE A 4 3.63 3.31 7.95
C PHE A 4 3.18 4.11 6.73
N TRP A 5 3.92 4.01 5.65
CA TRP A 5 3.67 4.69 4.37
C TRP A 5 3.40 3.64 3.28
N LEU A 6 2.15 3.51 2.88
CA LEU A 6 1.69 2.50 1.94
C LEU A 6 1.52 3.10 0.54
N CYS A 7 1.95 2.36 -0.48
CA CYS A 7 1.61 2.67 -1.88
C CYS A 7 0.14 2.34 -2.17
N ASP A 8 -0.34 2.78 -3.33
CA ASP A 8 -1.73 2.60 -3.76
C ASP A 8 -2.16 1.13 -3.73
N ASP A 9 -1.35 0.21 -4.26
CA ASP A 9 -1.65 -1.24 -4.18
C ASP A 9 -1.88 -1.72 -2.75
N CYS A 10 -1.06 -1.27 -1.79
CA CYS A 10 -1.18 -1.66 -0.39
C CYS A 10 -2.37 -0.99 0.29
N LEU A 11 -2.68 0.26 -0.08
CA LEU A 11 -3.88 0.95 0.38
C LEU A 11 -5.13 0.18 -0.05
N PHE A 12 -5.28 -0.12 -1.35
CA PHE A 12 -6.46 -0.81 -1.87
C PHE A 12 -6.58 -2.24 -1.33
N ALA A 13 -5.46 -2.95 -1.21
CA ALA A 13 -5.45 -4.28 -0.62
C ALA A 13 -5.84 -4.26 0.87
N ALA A 14 -5.34 -3.31 1.66
CA ALA A 14 -5.64 -3.23 3.09
C ALA A 14 -7.07 -2.74 3.39
N ALA A 15 -7.59 -1.80 2.61
CA ALA A 15 -8.88 -1.18 2.86
C ALA A 15 -10.05 -1.94 2.20
N TYR A 16 -9.81 -2.59 1.06
CA TYR A 16 -10.88 -3.14 0.22
C TYR A 16 -10.62 -4.56 -0.30
N GLU A 17 -9.46 -5.16 0.00
CA GLU A 17 -9.00 -6.40 -0.64
C GLU A 17 -9.05 -6.35 -2.18
N ASP A 18 -8.83 -5.16 -2.74
CA ASP A 18 -8.88 -4.92 -4.19
C ASP A 18 -7.47 -4.95 -4.80
N TYR A 19 -7.33 -5.74 -5.87
CA TYR A 19 -6.10 -5.95 -6.63
C TYR A 19 -6.28 -5.69 -8.13
N SER A 20 -7.45 -5.17 -8.54
CA SER A 20 -7.84 -5.00 -9.94
C SER A 20 -6.85 -4.15 -10.75
N ALA A 21 -6.29 -3.11 -10.12
CA ALA A 21 -5.29 -2.23 -10.73
C ALA A 21 -4.01 -2.96 -11.19
N LEU A 22 -3.67 -4.12 -10.60
CA LEU A 22 -2.50 -4.89 -11.00
C LEU A 22 -2.60 -5.39 -12.46
N SER A 23 -3.82 -5.63 -12.95
CA SER A 23 -4.06 -6.06 -14.34
C SER A 23 -3.65 -5.03 -15.39
N LEU A 24 -3.46 -3.77 -14.99
CA LEU A 24 -2.99 -2.70 -15.88
C LEU A 24 -1.48 -2.81 -16.16
N TYR A 25 -0.72 -3.47 -15.29
CA TYR A 25 0.74 -3.42 -15.30
C TYR A 25 1.41 -4.80 -15.29
N TYR A 26 0.69 -5.85 -14.92
CA TYR A 26 1.22 -7.19 -14.73
C TYR A 26 0.47 -8.24 -15.55
N THR A 27 1.19 -9.30 -15.96
CA THR A 27 0.58 -10.49 -16.56
C THR A 27 -0.15 -11.32 -15.49
N ALA A 28 -1.04 -12.22 -15.91
CA ALA A 28 -1.80 -13.08 -14.98
C ALA A 28 -0.88 -13.84 -13.98
N ASP A 29 0.24 -14.39 -14.46
CA ASP A 29 1.20 -15.10 -13.61
C ASP A 29 1.88 -14.18 -12.59
N GLN A 30 2.18 -12.94 -12.99
CA GLN A 30 2.78 -11.93 -12.12
C GLN A 30 1.79 -11.40 -11.08
N ILE A 31 0.51 -11.28 -11.45
CA ILE A 31 -0.55 -10.81 -10.54
C ILE A 31 -0.63 -11.72 -9.31
N ALA A 32 -0.66 -13.04 -9.49
CA ALA A 32 -0.75 -13.97 -8.36
C ALA A 32 0.43 -13.81 -7.38
N GLN A 33 1.66 -13.70 -7.91
CA GLN A 33 2.85 -13.46 -7.10
C GLN A 33 2.78 -12.12 -6.37
N ARG A 34 2.29 -11.09 -7.05
CA ARG A 34 2.16 -9.74 -6.51
C ARG A 34 1.13 -9.67 -5.39
N ILE A 35 -0.03 -10.32 -5.55
CA ILE A 35 -1.06 -10.44 -4.51
C ILE A 35 -0.48 -11.11 -3.26
N ALA A 36 0.23 -12.23 -3.41
CA ALA A 36 0.85 -12.92 -2.28
C ALA A 36 1.85 -12.02 -1.53
N ALA A 37 2.67 -11.25 -2.25
CA ALA A 37 3.61 -10.31 -1.64
C ALA A 37 2.90 -9.15 -0.90
N LEU A 38 1.81 -8.62 -1.47
CA LEU A 38 0.98 -7.59 -0.83
C LEU A 38 0.39 -8.12 0.49
N GLN A 39 -0.24 -9.30 0.45
CA GLN A 39 -0.87 -9.92 1.62
C GLN A 39 0.13 -10.24 2.73
N ALA A 40 1.26 -10.88 2.40
CA ALA A 40 2.30 -11.20 3.37
C ALA A 40 2.93 -9.93 3.98
N GLY A 41 3.09 -8.88 3.16
CA GLY A 41 3.55 -7.58 3.60
C GLY A 41 2.62 -6.94 4.62
N LEU A 42 1.35 -6.79 4.25
CA LEU A 42 0.32 -6.18 5.08
C LEU A 42 0.07 -6.96 6.38
N ALA A 43 0.07 -8.29 6.34
CA ALA A 43 -0.12 -9.13 7.52
C ALA A 43 0.89 -8.83 8.66
N ARG A 44 2.12 -8.39 8.33
CA ARG A 44 3.13 -7.98 9.32
C ARG A 44 2.85 -6.62 9.96
N LEU A 45 2.13 -5.77 9.24
CA LEU A 45 1.75 -4.44 9.71
C LEU A 45 0.45 -4.47 10.52
N MET A 46 -0.43 -5.45 10.28
CA MET A 46 -1.71 -5.54 10.98
C MET A 46 -1.57 -5.68 12.50
N PRO A 47 -2.45 -5.06 13.30
CA PRO A 47 -3.57 -4.22 12.88
C PRO A 47 -3.14 -2.76 12.59
N ILE A 48 -3.60 -2.20 11.47
CA ILE A 48 -3.39 -0.79 11.10
C ILE A 48 -4.70 -0.10 10.79
N SER A 49 -4.73 1.21 10.99
CA SER A 49 -5.80 2.10 10.52
C SER A 49 -5.24 3.11 9.54
N ALA A 50 -6.05 3.50 8.56
CA ALA A 50 -5.77 4.67 7.74
C ALA A 50 -5.64 5.90 8.64
N ASP A 51 -4.61 6.71 8.39
CA ASP A 51 -4.26 7.92 9.13
C ASP A 51 -3.95 9.03 8.12
N PHE A 52 -4.88 9.24 7.18
CA PHE A 52 -4.79 10.23 6.12
C PHE A 52 -6.19 10.70 5.71
N ASP A 53 -6.24 11.88 5.07
CA ASP A 53 -7.44 12.44 4.46
C ASP A 53 -7.15 12.76 2.98
N PRO A 54 -7.77 12.04 2.03
CA PRO A 54 -7.53 12.26 0.61
C PRO A 54 -8.10 13.60 0.10
N GLU A 55 -9.09 14.20 0.78
CA GLU A 55 -9.69 15.46 0.33
C GLU A 55 -8.78 16.66 0.65
N SER A 56 -8.22 16.72 1.87
CA SER A 56 -7.26 17.77 2.24
C SER A 56 -5.82 17.45 1.83
N GLY A 57 -5.51 16.19 1.49
CA GLY A 57 -4.16 15.70 1.23
C GLY A 57 -3.32 15.48 2.51
N TRP A 58 -3.93 15.59 3.68
CA TRP A 58 -3.25 15.28 4.94
C TRP A 58 -2.89 13.79 5.00
N GLY A 59 -1.70 13.46 5.50
CA GLY A 59 -1.22 12.07 5.53
C GLY A 59 -0.95 11.46 4.15
N VAL A 60 -0.91 12.27 3.08
CA VAL A 60 -0.60 11.83 1.71
C VAL A 60 0.69 12.49 1.23
N LYS A 61 1.67 11.68 0.85
CA LYS A 61 2.84 12.14 0.09
C LYS A 61 2.55 11.92 -1.38
N THR A 62 2.39 12.99 -2.15
CA THR A 62 2.14 12.91 -3.61
C THR A 62 3.29 12.25 -4.37
N PHE A 63 4.50 12.29 -3.82
CA PHE A 63 5.66 11.57 -4.32
C PHE A 63 6.61 11.16 -3.19
N SER A 64 7.11 9.93 -3.25
CA SER A 64 8.13 9.39 -2.36
C SER A 64 9.07 8.47 -3.14
N SER A 65 10.37 8.57 -2.87
CA SER A 65 11.37 7.62 -3.35
C SER A 65 11.62 6.46 -2.39
N LEU A 66 10.98 6.47 -1.22
CA LEU A 66 11.13 5.40 -0.24
C LEU A 66 10.27 4.18 -0.62
N PRO A 67 10.75 2.95 -0.35
CA PRO A 67 9.96 1.74 -0.54
C PRO A 67 8.63 1.81 0.22
N CYS A 68 7.64 1.06 -0.26
CA CYS A 68 6.39 0.87 0.48
C CYS A 68 6.64 0.03 1.73
N ASP A 69 6.17 0.48 2.90
CA ASP A 69 6.39 -0.24 4.17
C ASP A 69 5.64 -1.59 4.22
N GLY A 70 4.54 -1.73 3.47
CA GLY A 70 3.79 -2.98 3.37
C GLY A 70 4.49 -4.00 2.48
N CYS A 71 4.48 -3.75 1.16
CA CYS A 71 4.95 -4.72 0.17
C CYS A 71 6.44 -4.59 -0.21
N GLY A 72 7.16 -3.62 0.33
CA GLY A 72 8.57 -3.37 -0.01
C GLY A 72 8.80 -2.88 -1.45
N SER A 73 7.74 -2.52 -2.19
CA SER A 73 7.87 -2.08 -3.58
C SER A 73 8.83 -0.87 -3.66
N PRO A 74 9.88 -0.93 -4.49
CA PRO A 74 10.83 0.17 -4.67
C PRO A 74 10.28 1.24 -5.62
N LEU A 75 9.09 1.04 -6.19
CA LEU A 75 8.50 1.98 -7.14
C LEU A 75 8.22 3.32 -6.47
N HIS A 76 8.79 4.39 -7.02
CA HIS A 76 8.52 5.74 -6.56
C HIS A 76 7.08 6.13 -6.88
N GLY A 77 6.45 6.91 -6.02
CA GLY A 77 5.07 7.34 -6.25
C GLY A 77 4.39 7.82 -4.98
N GLN A 78 3.07 7.92 -5.03
CA GLN A 78 2.26 8.36 -3.92
C GLN A 78 2.37 7.40 -2.71
N ARG A 79 2.27 7.95 -1.51
CA ARG A 79 2.20 7.19 -0.25
C ARG A 79 1.14 7.73 0.68
N HIS A 80 0.44 6.81 1.33
CA HIS A 80 -0.64 7.06 2.27
C HIS A 80 -0.20 6.64 3.66
N GLN A 81 -0.44 7.50 4.65
CA GLN A 81 -0.07 7.24 6.03
C GLN A 81 -1.07 6.31 6.71
N PHE A 82 -0.54 5.31 7.41
CA PHE A 82 -1.29 4.40 8.27
C PHE A 82 -0.64 4.40 9.64
N THR A 83 -1.40 4.03 10.67
CA THR A 83 -0.89 3.88 12.03
C THR A 83 -1.22 2.53 12.61
N ARG A 84 -0.29 1.99 13.40
CA ARG A 84 -0.54 0.82 14.24
C ARG A 84 -1.66 1.11 15.24
N LEU A 85 -2.63 0.20 15.33
CA LEU A 85 -3.69 0.19 16.35
C LEU A 85 -3.21 -0.37 17.69
#